data_AF-A0A9X3EQ33-F1
#
_entry.id   AF-A0A9X3EQ33-F1
#
_cell.length_a   1.000
_cell.length_b   1.000
_cell.length_c   1.000
_cell.angle_alpha   90.00
_cell.angle_beta   90.00
_cell.angle_gamma   90.00
#
_symmetry.space_group_name_H-M   'P 1'
#
loop_
_entity.id
_entity.type
_entity.pdbx_description
1 polymer ?
#
loop_
_entity_poly.entity_id
_entity_poly.type
_entity_poly.pdbx_seq_one_letter_code
_entity_poly.pdbx_strand_id
1 'polypeptide(L)'
;MGRAAARGSLAGGFAAKLKQVFGGASTLPKAKMVALTIHKYRFKVAPLRRPLRRAVLAHLESMHPDGLVEDMLRHRSYWQWLGQFLHPHEFAERFPNVARAFAVVRKKAPDGTPAPRFVGFHAAIEAAARAGDAAAMIERLRARPGELGRRFDHALRVAGADAGAQDVVISAFVAAAPRLQNPLLLTLHGHLPTRGRPAAVRVFWPKGQVTKGTSTPDRRAPLAPRAIAAASEAALRELLRRLEGKPGFDVCVLDEGLRDVVVPFNERTASRAAVSLPRGSRVALPAGEVVRLFLHWCQPQDGHTTDIDLSVAFYDEKWEYLGVCSYYQLRFDGPDGQPIAQSSGDLRSGPFPDGAAEFVDVHRERARARGIRYAVMVVNNYAGMPFSRLERAWAGMMLRADLGGKQFDPRKVELKFDLQGDNGVFMPLVLDVAESTMHWLDVYSTGQFAMNNVATSNGAITKICPEMIDYFASGVRISMYELALLHAAARGRQVIVRGAGGARGFVRTANESAEAFLRRIRAGEGASPAVLPAAAGPPVFAALVRGDLELPAGSVCYALFREQVIAPIAASDLLS
;
A
#
# COMPACT_ATOMS: atom_id res chain seq x y z
N MET A 1 76.97 -15.68 -19.89
CA MET A 1 76.32 -14.69 -20.79
C MET A 1 75.09 -15.33 -21.39
N GLY A 2 73.92 -14.81 -21.06
CA GLY A 2 72.63 -15.44 -21.37
C GLY A 2 72.07 -15.07 -22.73
N ARG A 3 71.16 -15.93 -23.21
CA ARG A 3 70.05 -15.58 -24.11
C ARG A 3 68.96 -16.65 -23.97
N ALA A 4 67.74 -16.18 -23.76
CA ALA A 4 66.52 -16.98 -23.69
C ALA A 4 66.02 -17.34 -25.10
N ALA A 5 65.43 -18.53 -25.24
CA ALA A 5 64.53 -18.89 -26.35
C ALA A 5 63.48 -19.91 -25.88
N ALA A 6 62.28 -19.75 -26.42
CA ALA A 6 61.02 -20.33 -26.02
C ALA A 6 60.88 -21.86 -26.20
N ARG A 7 60.06 -22.48 -25.33
CA ARG A 7 59.15 -23.58 -25.71
C ARG A 7 57.84 -23.44 -24.93
N GLY A 8 56.74 -23.25 -25.66
CA GLY A 8 55.38 -23.30 -25.14
C GLY A 8 54.86 -24.74 -25.07
N SER A 9 54.01 -25.00 -24.07
CA SER A 9 53.17 -26.21 -23.98
C SER A 9 51.71 -25.76 -23.93
N LEU A 10 50.98 -26.12 -24.98
CA LEU A 10 49.55 -25.95 -25.17
C LEU A 10 48.81 -27.18 -24.60
N ALA A 11 48.33 -27.11 -23.36
CA ALA A 11 47.26 -28.00 -22.86
C ALA A 11 46.80 -27.54 -21.47
N GLY A 12 45.74 -26.75 -21.39
CA GLY A 12 45.16 -26.36 -20.08
C GLY A 12 43.92 -25.48 -20.14
N GLY A 13 43.70 -24.76 -21.26
CA GLY A 13 42.62 -23.77 -21.33
C GLY A 13 41.23 -24.33 -21.68
N PHE A 14 41.15 -25.46 -22.39
CA PHE A 14 39.87 -25.88 -22.99
C PHE A 14 38.98 -26.70 -22.03
N ALA A 15 39.58 -27.55 -21.19
CA ALA A 15 38.84 -28.33 -20.18
C ALA A 15 38.31 -27.46 -19.02
N ALA A 16 38.98 -26.35 -18.71
CA ALA A 16 38.55 -25.41 -17.66
C ALA A 16 37.32 -24.58 -18.08
N LYS A 17 37.18 -24.26 -19.37
CA LYS A 17 36.04 -23.48 -19.90
C LYS A 17 34.74 -24.29 -19.98
N LEU A 18 34.80 -25.60 -20.18
CA LEU A 18 33.60 -26.45 -20.25
C LEU A 18 32.91 -26.69 -18.89
N LYS A 19 33.68 -26.62 -17.78
CA LYS A 19 33.12 -26.79 -16.42
C LYS A 19 32.29 -25.58 -15.95
N GLN A 20 32.52 -24.40 -16.55
CA GLN A 20 31.82 -23.17 -16.21
C GLN A 20 30.51 -22.98 -16.98
N VAL A 21 30.32 -23.71 -18.10
CA VAL A 21 29.12 -23.62 -18.94
C VAL A 21 28.04 -24.64 -18.54
N PHE A 22 28.43 -25.79 -17.97
CA PHE A 22 27.47 -26.87 -17.62
C PHE A 22 27.40 -27.22 -16.13
N GLY A 23 28.13 -26.51 -15.26
CA GLY A 23 28.11 -26.71 -13.81
C GLY A 23 27.03 -25.92 -13.09
N GLY A 24 25.76 -26.27 -13.30
CA GLY A 24 24.63 -25.74 -12.53
C GLY A 24 24.63 -26.25 -11.08
N ALA A 25 25.54 -25.74 -10.25
CA ALA A 25 25.41 -25.84 -8.80
C ALA A 25 24.85 -24.52 -8.29
N SER A 26 23.63 -24.54 -7.78
CA SER A 26 23.05 -23.41 -7.06
C SER A 26 23.93 -23.10 -5.85
N THR A 27 24.85 -22.15 -5.98
CA THR A 27 25.55 -21.60 -4.83
C THR A 27 24.53 -20.83 -4.02
N LEU A 28 24.00 -21.46 -2.97
CA LEU A 28 23.30 -20.76 -1.89
C LEU A 28 24.14 -19.52 -1.54
N PRO A 29 23.54 -18.31 -1.46
CA PRO A 29 24.31 -17.12 -1.13
C PRO A 29 25.02 -17.36 0.20
N LYS A 30 26.35 -17.16 0.24
CA LYS A 30 27.16 -17.24 1.47
C LYS A 30 26.42 -16.45 2.55
N ALA A 31 26.17 -17.09 3.70
CA ALA A 31 25.46 -16.47 4.81
C ALA A 31 26.17 -15.17 5.21
N LYS A 32 25.58 -14.03 4.83
CA LYS A 32 26.10 -12.72 5.22
C LYS A 32 25.77 -12.55 6.69
N MET A 33 26.79 -12.45 7.56
CA MET A 33 26.55 -12.08 8.95
C MET A 33 25.98 -10.67 8.98
N VAL A 34 24.75 -10.53 9.46
CA VAL A 34 24.10 -9.25 9.70
C VAL A 34 24.15 -9.00 11.20
N ALA A 35 24.84 -7.94 11.61
CA ALA A 35 24.76 -7.47 12.98
C ALA A 35 23.39 -6.82 13.21
N LEU A 36 22.61 -7.37 14.12
CA LEU A 36 21.33 -6.80 14.54
C LEU A 36 21.47 -6.25 15.95
N THR A 37 21.18 -4.96 16.14
CA THR A 37 21.13 -4.35 17.47
C THR A 37 19.95 -4.94 18.25
N ILE A 38 20.23 -5.61 19.36
CA ILE A 38 19.19 -6.13 20.25
C ILE A 38 19.04 -5.15 21.42
N HIS A 39 17.89 -4.48 21.48
CA HIS A 39 17.54 -3.66 22.62
C HIS A 39 17.18 -4.53 23.83
N LYS A 40 17.82 -4.25 24.98
CA LYS A 40 17.49 -4.89 26.26
C LYS A 40 16.60 -3.96 27.06
N TYR A 41 15.31 -4.28 27.11
CA TYR A 41 14.35 -3.52 27.92
C TYR A 41 14.32 -4.04 29.36
N ARG A 42 14.50 -3.13 30.32
CA ARG A 42 14.32 -3.36 31.76
C ARG A 42 13.36 -2.32 32.31
N PHE A 43 12.53 -2.73 33.26
CA PHE A 43 11.55 -1.88 33.91
C PHE A 43 11.48 -2.22 35.39
N LYS A 44 11.04 -1.27 36.23
CA LYS A 44 10.87 -1.53 37.66
C LYS A 44 9.74 -2.57 37.83
N VAL A 45 10.04 -3.63 38.55
CA VAL A 45 9.08 -4.68 38.90
C VAL A 45 8.87 -4.61 40.41
N ALA A 46 7.63 -4.40 40.84
CA ALA A 46 7.30 -4.46 42.26
C ALA A 46 7.55 -5.87 42.81
N PRO A 47 7.85 -6.03 44.11
CA PRO A 47 8.04 -7.35 44.71
C PRO A 47 6.83 -8.27 44.44
N LEU A 48 7.07 -9.36 43.71
CA LEU A 48 6.02 -10.33 43.37
C LEU A 48 5.89 -11.37 44.50
N ARG A 49 4.84 -11.23 45.32
CA ARG A 49 4.51 -12.22 46.36
C ARG A 49 4.29 -13.61 45.74
N ARG A 50 4.65 -14.66 46.47
CA ARG A 50 4.58 -16.06 46.00
C ARG A 50 3.21 -16.46 45.41
N PRO A 51 2.05 -16.04 45.98
CA PRO A 51 0.74 -16.32 45.38
C PRO A 51 0.56 -15.69 43.99
N LEU A 52 1.00 -14.43 43.81
CA LEU A 52 0.90 -13.73 42.53
C LEU A 52 1.83 -14.37 41.48
N ARG A 53 3.06 -14.75 41.86
CA ARG A 53 3.96 -15.51 40.98
C ARG A 53 3.29 -16.80 40.48
N ARG A 54 2.70 -17.58 41.40
CA ARG A 54 1.98 -18.81 41.05
C ARG A 54 0.78 -18.57 40.15
N ALA A 55 0.00 -17.51 40.38
CA ALA A 55 -1.14 -17.17 39.54
C ALA A 55 -0.71 -16.80 38.11
N VAL A 56 0.33 -15.98 37.97
CA VAL A 56 0.89 -15.63 36.65
C VAL A 56 1.43 -16.86 35.94
N LEU A 57 2.22 -17.70 36.63
CA LEU A 57 2.77 -18.93 36.03
C LEU A 57 1.66 -19.91 35.63
N ALA A 58 0.61 -20.05 36.44
CA ALA A 58 -0.54 -20.90 36.08
C ALA A 58 -1.28 -20.38 34.84
N HIS A 59 -1.44 -19.06 34.70
CA HIS A 59 -2.04 -18.48 33.50
C HIS A 59 -1.17 -18.68 32.25
N LEU A 60 0.15 -18.60 32.37
CA LEU A 60 1.05 -18.91 31.27
C LEU A 60 1.02 -20.41 30.92
N GLU A 61 0.93 -21.28 31.93
CA GLU A 61 0.86 -22.73 31.73
C GLU A 61 -0.41 -23.17 30.99
N SER A 62 -1.52 -22.42 31.14
CA SER A 62 -2.77 -22.71 30.42
C SER A 62 -2.73 -22.34 28.93
N MET A 63 -1.68 -21.68 28.45
CA MET A 63 -1.54 -21.30 27.04
C MET A 63 -1.02 -22.47 26.20
N HIS A 64 -1.27 -22.44 24.88
CA HIS A 64 -0.68 -23.43 23.97
C HIS A 64 0.86 -23.43 24.09
N PRO A 65 1.51 -24.57 24.36
CA PRO A 65 2.93 -24.59 24.72
C PRO A 65 3.84 -23.88 23.73
N ASP A 66 3.66 -24.11 22.42
CA ASP A 66 4.51 -23.47 21.41
C ASP A 66 4.11 -22.03 21.12
N GLY A 67 2.85 -21.67 21.36
CA GLY A 67 2.39 -20.28 21.25
C GLY A 67 3.02 -19.41 22.33
N LEU A 68 3.08 -19.94 23.57
CA LEU A 68 3.78 -19.31 24.68
C LEU A 68 5.25 -19.05 24.33
N VAL A 69 5.98 -20.04 23.81
CA VAL A 69 7.39 -19.87 23.44
C VAL A 69 7.54 -18.81 22.33
N GLU A 70 6.68 -18.84 21.30
CA GLU A 70 6.72 -17.87 20.20
C GLU A 70 6.49 -16.43 20.67
N ASP A 71 5.47 -16.20 21.48
CA ASP A 71 5.15 -14.86 21.99
C ASP A 71 6.21 -14.37 22.98
N MET A 72 6.77 -15.27 23.80
CA MET A 72 7.89 -14.90 24.65
C MET A 72 9.14 -14.54 23.84
N LEU A 73 9.42 -15.24 22.74
CA LEU A 73 10.53 -14.92 21.84
C LEU A 73 10.31 -13.60 21.08
N ARG A 74 9.07 -13.24 20.75
CA ARG A 74 8.73 -11.93 20.15
C ARG A 74 9.12 -10.77 21.05
N HIS A 75 8.99 -10.95 22.37
CA HIS A 75 9.31 -9.95 23.39
C HIS A 75 10.45 -10.43 24.31
N ARG A 76 11.46 -11.09 23.73
CA ARG A 76 12.48 -11.86 24.45
C ARG A 76 13.09 -11.16 25.65
N SER A 77 13.51 -9.90 25.50
CA SER A 77 14.18 -9.16 26.58
C SER A 77 13.26 -8.90 27.77
N TYR A 78 11.97 -8.62 27.54
CA TYR A 78 10.99 -8.40 28.60
C TYR A 78 10.79 -9.68 29.42
N TRP A 79 10.67 -10.82 28.74
CA TRP A 79 10.51 -12.10 29.40
C TRP A 79 11.78 -12.57 30.11
N GLN A 80 12.96 -12.35 29.52
CA GLN A 80 14.22 -12.61 30.22
C GLN A 80 14.34 -11.82 31.52
N TRP A 81 13.93 -10.55 31.50
CA TRP A 81 13.90 -9.69 32.68
C TRP A 81 12.86 -10.15 33.70
N LEU A 82 11.60 -10.31 33.29
CA LEU A 82 10.51 -10.73 34.17
C LEU A 82 10.75 -12.11 34.80
N GLY A 83 11.39 -13.02 34.08
CA GLY A 83 11.75 -14.34 34.59
C GLY A 83 12.69 -14.33 35.79
N GLN A 84 13.42 -13.24 36.03
CA GLN A 84 14.24 -13.08 37.23
C GLN A 84 13.39 -12.93 38.49
N PHE A 85 12.17 -12.38 38.35
CA PHE A 85 11.25 -12.13 39.46
C PHE A 85 10.18 -13.21 39.60
N LEU A 86 9.78 -13.86 38.49
CA LEU A 86 8.78 -14.93 38.51
C LEU A 86 9.33 -16.26 39.08
N HIS A 87 10.64 -16.48 39.02
CA HIS A 87 11.30 -17.74 39.39
C HIS A 87 10.59 -18.99 38.82
N PRO A 88 10.41 -19.07 37.48
CA PRO A 88 9.63 -20.14 36.85
C PRO A 88 10.17 -21.55 37.12
N HIS A 89 11.46 -21.69 37.43
CA HIS A 89 12.09 -22.98 37.68
C HIS A 89 11.80 -23.52 39.10
N GLU A 90 11.45 -22.65 40.05
CA GLU A 90 10.99 -23.05 41.41
C GLU A 90 9.73 -23.92 41.34
N PHE A 91 8.94 -23.77 40.27
CA PHE A 91 7.66 -24.43 40.08
C PHE A 91 7.66 -25.34 38.83
N ALA A 92 8.82 -25.80 38.36
CA ALA A 92 8.95 -26.51 37.09
C ALA A 92 8.11 -27.80 37.02
N GLU A 93 7.99 -28.54 38.13
CA GLU A 93 7.14 -29.75 38.20
C GLU A 93 5.65 -29.42 38.01
N ARG A 94 5.23 -28.25 38.50
CA ARG A 94 3.84 -27.80 38.43
C ARG A 94 3.51 -27.06 37.13
N PHE A 95 4.50 -26.36 36.56
CA PHE A 95 4.36 -25.53 35.35
C PHE A 95 5.47 -25.89 34.33
N PRO A 96 5.45 -27.13 33.80
CA PRO A 96 6.52 -27.63 32.92
C PRO A 96 6.60 -26.88 31.58
N ASN A 97 5.47 -26.46 31.00
CA ASN A 97 5.49 -25.70 29.74
C ASN A 97 6.12 -24.33 29.91
N VAL A 98 5.82 -23.66 31.03
CA VAL A 98 6.43 -22.37 31.37
C VAL A 98 7.93 -22.53 31.62
N ALA A 99 8.35 -23.54 32.38
CA ALA A 99 9.77 -23.81 32.61
C ALA A 99 10.53 -24.03 31.29
N ARG A 100 9.96 -24.85 30.37
CA ARG A 100 10.49 -25.06 29.02
C ARG A 100 10.59 -23.74 28.24
N ALA A 101 9.55 -22.91 28.26
CA ALA A 101 9.54 -21.65 27.53
C ALA A 101 10.63 -20.69 28.01
N PHE A 102 10.82 -20.58 29.33
CA PHE A 102 11.90 -19.76 29.89
C PHE A 102 13.29 -20.32 29.58
N ALA A 103 13.47 -21.64 29.52
CA ALA A 103 14.72 -22.25 29.08
C ALA A 103 15.07 -21.82 27.64
N VAL A 104 14.12 -21.94 26.71
CA VAL A 104 14.29 -21.52 25.31
C VAL A 104 14.61 -20.04 25.19
N VAL A 105 13.86 -19.18 25.88
CA VAL A 105 14.04 -17.72 25.89
C VAL A 105 15.41 -17.32 26.41
N ARG A 106 15.90 -18.02 27.44
CA ARG A 106 17.25 -17.83 28.02
C ARG A 106 18.35 -18.49 27.21
N LYS A 107 18.02 -19.39 26.27
CA LYS A 107 18.94 -20.28 25.55
C LYS A 107 19.74 -21.22 26.48
N LYS A 108 19.25 -21.45 27.70
CA LYS A 108 19.95 -22.23 28.72
C LYS A 108 18.91 -23.01 29.55
N ALA A 109 19.12 -24.31 29.69
CA ALA A 109 18.33 -25.18 30.55
C ALA A 109 18.68 -24.96 32.04
N PRO A 110 17.85 -25.45 32.98
CA PRO A 110 18.09 -25.25 34.42
C PRO A 110 19.44 -25.80 34.92
N ASP A 111 19.92 -26.89 34.34
CA ASP A 111 21.22 -27.53 34.61
C ASP A 111 22.41 -26.80 33.95
N GLY A 112 22.12 -25.76 33.17
CA GLY A 112 23.09 -24.94 32.48
C GLY A 112 23.50 -25.40 31.09
N THR A 113 22.93 -26.49 30.59
CA THR A 113 23.12 -26.97 29.21
C THR A 113 22.40 -26.07 28.20
N PRO A 114 22.71 -26.16 26.88
CA PRO A 114 21.94 -25.48 25.85
C PRO A 114 20.46 -25.86 25.92
N ALA A 115 19.57 -24.87 25.84
CA ALA A 115 18.14 -25.15 25.84
C ALA A 115 17.71 -26.05 24.65
N PRO A 116 16.63 -26.82 24.80
CA PRO A 116 16.07 -27.60 23.71
C PRO A 116 15.85 -26.75 22.46
N ARG A 117 16.17 -27.31 21.29
CA ARG A 117 15.94 -26.63 20.02
C ARG A 117 14.45 -26.38 19.84
N PHE A 118 14.06 -25.12 19.72
CA PHE A 118 12.69 -24.72 19.39
C PHE A 118 12.60 -24.34 17.91
N VAL A 119 11.71 -25.00 17.18
CA VAL A 119 11.37 -24.63 15.80
C VAL A 119 10.00 -23.97 15.83
N GLY A 120 9.99 -22.64 15.75
CA GLY A 120 8.73 -21.89 15.71
C GLY A 120 7.97 -22.10 14.40
N PHE A 121 6.70 -21.72 14.40
CA PHE A 121 5.76 -21.84 13.28
C PHE A 121 6.34 -21.32 11.95
N HIS A 122 6.86 -20.08 11.94
CA HIS A 122 7.44 -19.51 10.73
C HIS A 122 8.71 -20.26 10.28
N ALA A 123 9.53 -20.74 11.22
CA ALA A 123 10.74 -21.49 10.87
C ALA A 123 10.40 -22.84 10.21
N ALA A 124 9.34 -23.51 10.67
CA ALA A 124 8.84 -24.74 10.05
C ALA A 124 8.31 -24.48 8.62
N ILE A 125 7.56 -23.40 8.41
CA ILE A 125 7.06 -23.01 7.08
C ILE A 125 8.22 -22.71 6.12
N GLU A 126 9.22 -21.94 6.56
CA GLU A 126 10.40 -21.64 5.72
C GLU A 126 11.23 -22.90 5.44
N ALA A 127 11.26 -23.87 6.35
CA ALA A 127 11.92 -25.16 6.11
C ALA A 127 11.18 -25.96 5.03
N ALA A 128 9.86 -26.07 5.11
CA ALA A 128 9.03 -26.72 4.10
C ALA A 128 9.17 -26.04 2.72
N ALA A 129 9.13 -24.70 2.68
CA ALA A 129 9.32 -23.94 1.46
C ALA A 129 10.70 -24.16 0.81
N ARG A 130 11.78 -24.21 1.61
CA ARG A 130 13.13 -24.54 1.11
C ARG A 130 13.26 -25.96 0.59
N ALA A 131 12.48 -26.90 1.15
CA ALA A 131 12.45 -28.28 0.70
C ALA A 131 11.57 -28.50 -0.54
N GLY A 132 10.83 -27.48 -1.01
CA GLY A 132 9.84 -27.65 -2.08
C GLY A 132 8.58 -28.41 -1.63
N ASP A 133 8.38 -28.58 -0.31
CA ASP A 133 7.30 -29.40 0.23
C ASP A 133 6.07 -28.54 0.56
N ALA A 134 5.20 -28.38 -0.44
CA ALA A 134 3.97 -27.62 -0.29
C ALA A 134 2.97 -28.28 0.66
N ALA A 135 2.95 -29.62 0.75
CA ALA A 135 2.05 -30.34 1.63
C ALA A 135 2.40 -30.08 3.10
N ALA A 136 3.67 -30.24 3.49
CA ALA A 136 4.13 -29.91 4.84
C ALA A 136 3.95 -28.42 5.16
N MET A 137 4.12 -27.53 4.18
CA MET A 137 3.84 -26.10 4.33
C MET A 137 2.37 -25.85 4.67
N ILE A 138 1.45 -26.50 3.94
CA ILE A 138 0.00 -26.36 4.14
C ILE A 138 -0.46 -26.97 5.47
N GLU A 139 0.06 -28.13 5.85
CA GLU A 139 -0.25 -28.75 7.15
C GLU A 139 0.01 -27.80 8.32
N ARG A 140 1.09 -27.01 8.26
CA ARG A 140 1.33 -25.94 9.25
C ARG A 140 0.38 -24.78 9.08
N LEU A 141 0.19 -24.28 7.85
CA LEU A 141 -0.65 -23.11 7.58
C LEU A 141 -2.13 -23.29 7.96
N ARG A 142 -2.67 -24.51 7.92
CA ARG A 142 -4.06 -24.80 8.33
C ARG A 142 -4.38 -24.36 9.76
N ALA A 143 -3.38 -24.38 10.65
CA ALA A 143 -3.51 -23.91 12.03
C ALA A 143 -3.67 -22.38 12.15
N ARG A 144 -3.26 -21.61 11.12
CA ARG A 144 -3.36 -20.14 11.10
C ARG A 144 -3.93 -19.68 9.74
N PRO A 145 -5.26 -19.70 9.54
CA PRO A 145 -5.90 -19.37 8.27
C PRO A 145 -5.48 -18.02 7.68
N GLY A 146 -5.31 -16.99 8.51
CA GLY A 146 -4.82 -15.69 8.07
C GLY A 146 -3.41 -15.74 7.46
N GLU A 147 -2.51 -16.57 8.00
CA GLU A 147 -1.19 -16.80 7.41
C GLU A 147 -1.28 -17.63 6.13
N LEU A 148 -2.20 -18.61 6.07
CA LEU A 148 -2.49 -19.38 4.86
C LEU A 148 -2.87 -18.44 3.71
N GLY A 149 -3.85 -17.55 3.92
CA GLY A 149 -4.27 -16.58 2.89
C GLY A 149 -3.12 -15.65 2.46
N ARG A 150 -2.33 -15.12 3.41
CA ARG A 150 -1.17 -14.25 3.10
C ARG A 150 -0.05 -14.97 2.35
N ARG A 151 0.08 -16.29 2.54
CA ARG A 151 1.12 -17.13 1.91
C ARG A 151 0.58 -18.02 0.78
N PHE A 152 -0.66 -17.84 0.34
CA PHE A 152 -1.27 -18.69 -0.69
C PHE A 152 -0.49 -18.68 -2.01
N ASP A 153 -0.17 -17.50 -2.55
CA ASP A 153 0.71 -17.33 -3.73
C ASP A 153 2.06 -18.03 -3.53
N HIS A 154 2.63 -17.93 -2.32
CA HIS A 154 3.90 -18.58 -1.99
C HIS A 154 3.77 -20.11 -1.98
N ALA A 155 2.74 -20.65 -1.34
CA ALA A 155 2.50 -22.08 -1.28
C ALA A 155 2.27 -22.69 -2.68
N LEU A 156 1.55 -21.99 -3.58
CA LEU A 156 1.42 -22.41 -4.97
C LEU A 156 2.76 -22.41 -5.72
N ARG A 157 3.62 -21.43 -5.48
CA ARG A 157 4.97 -21.42 -6.07
C ARG A 157 5.87 -22.52 -5.50
N VAL A 158 5.69 -22.90 -4.23
CA VAL A 158 6.40 -24.05 -3.64
C VAL A 158 5.90 -25.36 -4.27
N ALA A 159 4.59 -25.48 -4.53
CA ALA A 159 4.03 -26.63 -5.24
C ALA A 159 4.54 -26.73 -6.70
N GLY A 160 4.97 -25.61 -7.29
CA GLY A 160 5.54 -25.61 -8.64
C GLY A 160 4.55 -26.13 -9.68
N ALA A 161 4.97 -27.08 -10.51
CA ALA A 161 4.14 -27.71 -11.54
C ALA A 161 3.41 -28.99 -11.06
N ASP A 162 3.60 -29.41 -9.80
CA ASP A 162 2.94 -30.60 -9.26
C ASP A 162 1.44 -30.33 -9.07
N ALA A 163 0.62 -31.04 -9.85
CA ALA A 163 -0.83 -30.87 -9.86
C ALA A 163 -1.47 -31.27 -8.52
N GLY A 164 -1.01 -32.37 -7.91
CA GLY A 164 -1.55 -32.86 -6.64
C GLY A 164 -1.17 -31.94 -5.48
N ALA A 165 0.07 -31.45 -5.47
CA ALA A 165 0.50 -30.47 -4.46
C ALA A 165 -0.27 -29.14 -4.59
N GLN A 166 -0.52 -28.67 -5.82
CA GLN A 166 -1.38 -27.52 -6.06
C GLN A 166 -2.82 -27.75 -5.56
N ASP A 167 -3.39 -28.93 -5.76
CA ASP A 167 -4.75 -29.27 -5.30
C ASP A 167 -4.87 -29.24 -3.77
N VAL A 168 -3.84 -29.70 -3.06
CA VAL A 168 -3.76 -29.59 -1.60
C VAL A 168 -3.77 -28.12 -1.17
N VAL A 169 -3.01 -27.26 -1.83
CA VAL A 169 -2.93 -25.82 -1.54
C VAL A 169 -4.27 -25.13 -1.82
N ILE A 170 -4.89 -25.39 -2.98
CA ILE A 170 -6.18 -24.81 -3.38
C ILE A 170 -7.26 -25.24 -2.39
N SER A 171 -7.38 -26.55 -2.11
CA SER A 171 -8.39 -27.08 -1.20
C SER A 171 -8.26 -26.52 0.21
N ALA A 172 -7.02 -26.37 0.70
CA ALA A 172 -6.78 -25.76 2.00
C ALA A 172 -7.19 -24.28 2.04
N PHE A 173 -6.98 -23.54 0.95
CA PHE A 173 -7.43 -22.15 0.84
C PHE A 173 -8.96 -22.03 0.81
N VAL A 174 -9.63 -22.83 -0.02
CA VAL A 174 -11.11 -22.86 -0.12
C VAL A 174 -11.73 -23.14 1.26
N ALA A 175 -11.22 -24.14 1.98
CA ALA A 175 -11.68 -24.45 3.34
C ALA A 175 -11.34 -23.35 4.38
N ALA A 176 -10.31 -22.53 4.12
CA ALA A 176 -9.92 -21.43 4.99
C ALA A 176 -10.70 -20.14 4.72
N ALA A 177 -11.24 -19.94 3.51
CA ALA A 177 -11.88 -18.70 3.07
C ALA A 177 -12.92 -18.15 4.07
N PRO A 178 -13.84 -18.95 4.64
CA PRO A 178 -14.81 -18.47 5.63
C PRO A 178 -14.20 -17.93 6.93
N ARG A 179 -12.94 -18.28 7.23
CA ARG A 179 -12.20 -17.83 8.42
C ARG A 179 -11.24 -16.67 8.14
N LEU A 180 -11.14 -16.22 6.89
CA LEU A 180 -10.31 -15.07 6.51
C LEU A 180 -11.04 -13.76 6.79
N GLN A 181 -10.27 -12.69 7.02
CA GLN A 181 -10.80 -11.34 7.23
C GLN A 181 -11.16 -10.70 5.89
N ASN A 182 -12.21 -9.86 5.84
CA ASN A 182 -12.64 -9.15 4.60
C ASN A 182 -11.48 -8.44 3.88
N PRO A 183 -10.60 -7.67 4.57
CA PRO A 183 -9.46 -7.03 3.92
C PRO A 183 -8.51 -8.00 3.21
N LEU A 184 -8.33 -9.21 3.75
CA LEU A 184 -7.47 -10.22 3.14
C LEU A 184 -8.12 -10.87 1.92
N LEU A 185 -9.42 -11.17 1.99
CA LEU A 185 -10.19 -11.69 0.85
C LEU A 185 -10.19 -10.69 -0.32
N LEU A 186 -10.45 -9.41 -0.05
CA LEU A 186 -10.40 -8.34 -1.04
C LEU A 186 -8.98 -8.15 -1.62
N THR A 187 -7.95 -8.18 -0.76
CA THR A 187 -6.56 -8.12 -1.24
C THR A 187 -6.26 -9.27 -2.20
N LEU A 188 -6.72 -10.49 -1.90
CA LEU A 188 -6.53 -11.65 -2.77
C LEU A 188 -7.36 -11.56 -4.06
N HIS A 189 -8.59 -11.03 -3.98
CA HIS A 189 -9.45 -10.82 -5.13
C HIS A 189 -8.82 -9.88 -6.17
N GLY A 190 -8.13 -8.82 -5.74
CA GLY A 190 -7.35 -7.96 -6.64
C GLY A 190 -5.98 -8.56 -7.03
N HIS A 191 -5.28 -9.20 -6.11
CA HIS A 191 -3.91 -9.69 -6.34
C HIS A 191 -3.85 -10.89 -7.28
N LEU A 192 -4.67 -11.92 -7.07
CA LEU A 192 -4.53 -13.21 -7.77
C LEU A 192 -4.69 -13.12 -9.30
N PRO A 193 -5.65 -12.36 -9.87
CA PRO A 193 -5.76 -12.20 -11.32
C PRO A 193 -4.48 -11.66 -11.98
N THR A 194 -3.71 -10.83 -11.27
CA THR A 194 -2.46 -10.27 -11.80
C THR A 194 -1.32 -11.30 -11.89
N ARG A 195 -1.47 -12.46 -11.23
CA ARG A 195 -0.42 -13.48 -11.11
C ARG A 195 -0.40 -14.51 -12.23
N GLY A 196 -1.33 -14.46 -13.18
CA GLY A 196 -1.32 -15.32 -14.37
C GLY A 196 -0.23 -14.96 -15.39
N ARG A 197 0.44 -13.81 -15.22
CA ARG A 197 1.50 -13.31 -16.11
C ARG A 197 2.72 -12.83 -15.31
N PRO A 198 3.91 -12.80 -15.94
CA PRO A 198 5.07 -12.13 -15.38
C PRO A 198 4.78 -10.64 -15.16
N ALA A 199 5.29 -10.08 -14.08
CA ALA A 199 5.36 -8.64 -13.88
C ALA A 199 6.81 -8.19 -14.04
N ALA A 200 7.06 -6.97 -14.52
CA ALA A 200 8.44 -6.46 -14.60
C ALA A 200 9.00 -6.17 -13.21
N VAL A 201 8.18 -5.55 -12.35
CA VAL A 201 8.59 -5.03 -11.04
C VAL A 201 7.65 -5.54 -9.95
N ARG A 202 8.23 -5.84 -8.79
CA ARG A 202 7.53 -6.14 -7.55
C ARG A 202 7.75 -5.04 -6.54
N VAL A 203 6.66 -4.45 -6.06
CA VAL A 203 6.67 -3.43 -5.01
C VAL A 203 6.35 -4.06 -3.65
N PHE A 204 7.10 -3.66 -2.63
CA PHE A 204 6.92 -4.02 -1.23
C PHE A 204 6.60 -2.77 -0.41
N TRP A 205 5.77 -2.97 0.61
CA TRP A 205 5.32 -1.92 1.52
C TRP A 205 5.73 -2.28 2.96
N PRO A 206 6.94 -1.88 3.41
CA PRO A 206 7.44 -2.22 4.73
C PRO A 206 6.58 -1.62 5.85
N LYS A 207 6.34 -2.40 6.90
CA LYS A 207 5.57 -1.94 8.06
C LYS A 207 6.31 -0.80 8.77
N GLY A 208 5.60 0.28 9.10
CA GLY A 208 6.15 1.43 9.83
C GLY A 208 6.93 2.44 8.97
N GLN A 209 7.17 2.11 7.70
CA GLN A 209 7.73 3.03 6.70
C GLN A 209 6.88 2.93 5.42
N VAL A 210 5.55 2.99 5.59
CA VAL A 210 4.58 2.77 4.51
C VAL A 210 4.78 3.78 3.37
N THR A 211 5.35 4.95 3.68
CA THR A 211 5.72 6.00 2.73
C THR A 211 6.86 5.63 1.78
N LYS A 212 7.59 4.54 2.04
CA LYS A 212 8.69 4.03 1.20
C LYS A 212 8.26 2.74 0.52
N GLY A 213 7.61 2.87 -0.63
CA GLY A 213 7.52 1.74 -1.57
C GLY A 213 8.92 1.34 -1.99
N THR A 214 9.29 0.07 -1.85
CA THR A 214 10.56 -0.45 -2.39
C THR A 214 10.28 -1.45 -3.50
N SER A 215 11.07 -1.41 -4.56
CA SER A 215 10.84 -2.17 -5.78
C SER A 215 12.05 -3.05 -6.13
N THR A 216 11.78 -4.16 -6.81
CA THR A 216 12.81 -5.05 -7.39
C THR A 216 12.25 -5.74 -8.62
N PRO A 217 13.08 -6.22 -9.57
CA PRO A 217 12.59 -7.04 -10.68
C PRO A 217 11.79 -8.25 -10.18
N ASP A 218 10.58 -8.46 -10.69
CA ASP A 218 9.77 -9.62 -10.28
C ASP A 218 10.25 -10.88 -10.99
N ARG A 219 10.84 -11.80 -10.22
CA ARG A 219 11.34 -13.10 -10.72
C ARG A 219 10.42 -14.26 -10.38
N ARG A 220 9.21 -13.99 -9.87
CA ARG A 220 8.26 -15.05 -9.48
C ARG A 220 7.58 -15.65 -10.70
N ALA A 221 7.60 -16.97 -10.80
CA ALA A 221 6.83 -17.71 -11.78
C ALA A 221 5.33 -17.34 -11.71
N PRO A 222 4.64 -17.21 -12.87
CA PRO A 222 3.20 -17.09 -12.91
C PRO A 222 2.50 -18.27 -12.22
N LEU A 223 1.31 -18.01 -11.67
CA LEU A 223 0.48 -19.04 -11.07
C LEU A 223 -0.40 -19.71 -12.13
N ALA A 224 -0.73 -20.99 -11.93
CA ALA A 224 -1.59 -21.73 -12.83
C ALA A 224 -3.01 -21.09 -12.90
N PRO A 225 -3.60 -20.91 -14.11
CA PRO A 225 -4.92 -20.31 -14.26
C PRO A 225 -6.01 -20.98 -13.42
N ARG A 226 -5.97 -22.32 -13.30
CA ARG A 226 -6.91 -23.09 -12.46
C ARG A 226 -6.86 -22.68 -10.98
N ALA A 227 -5.66 -22.43 -10.46
CA ALA A 227 -5.46 -22.07 -9.06
C ALA A 227 -5.93 -20.64 -8.80
N ILE A 228 -5.69 -19.73 -9.75
CA ILE A 228 -6.21 -18.36 -9.71
C ILE A 228 -7.74 -18.39 -9.73
N ALA A 229 -8.35 -19.11 -10.68
CA ALA A 229 -9.80 -19.18 -10.82
C ALA A 229 -10.47 -19.71 -9.54
N ALA A 230 -10.04 -20.88 -9.05
CA ALA A 230 -10.63 -21.50 -7.86
C ALA A 230 -10.51 -20.63 -6.60
N ALA A 231 -9.36 -19.99 -6.38
CA ALA A 231 -9.15 -19.13 -5.22
C ALA A 231 -9.90 -17.79 -5.35
N SER A 232 -9.92 -17.19 -6.54
CA SER A 232 -10.68 -15.96 -6.79
C SER A 232 -12.19 -16.18 -6.63
N GLU A 233 -12.71 -17.31 -7.11
CA GLU A 233 -14.12 -17.71 -6.96
C GLU A 233 -14.47 -17.94 -5.48
N ALA A 234 -13.64 -18.69 -4.75
CA ALA A 234 -13.85 -18.92 -3.32
C ALA A 234 -13.83 -17.62 -2.49
N ALA A 235 -12.90 -16.71 -2.81
CA ALA A 235 -12.82 -15.41 -2.15
C ALA A 235 -14.04 -14.53 -2.47
N LEU A 236 -14.45 -14.47 -3.75
CA LEU A 236 -15.60 -13.69 -4.19
C LEU A 236 -16.91 -14.21 -3.57
N ARG A 237 -17.12 -15.53 -3.60
CA ARG A 237 -18.30 -16.16 -3.00
C ARG A 237 -18.42 -15.85 -1.52
N GLU A 238 -17.33 -15.96 -0.77
CA GLU A 238 -17.36 -15.67 0.66
C GLU A 238 -17.59 -14.18 0.94
N LEU A 239 -17.03 -13.28 0.12
CA LEU A 239 -17.32 -11.84 0.23
C LEU A 239 -18.81 -11.56 -0.01
N LEU A 240 -19.38 -12.06 -1.11
CA LEU A 240 -20.79 -11.86 -1.43
C LEU A 240 -21.71 -12.44 -0.35
N ARG A 241 -21.43 -13.67 0.13
CA ARG A 241 -22.20 -14.30 1.21
C ARG A 241 -22.23 -13.45 2.49
N ARG A 242 -21.11 -12.81 2.86
CA ARG A 242 -21.07 -11.90 4.02
C ARG A 242 -21.87 -10.62 3.78
N LEU A 243 -21.78 -10.08 2.57
CA LEU A 243 -22.47 -8.85 2.20
C LEU A 243 -23.99 -9.03 2.09
N GLU A 244 -24.45 -10.20 1.63
CA GLU A 244 -25.88 -10.58 1.62
C GLU A 244 -26.49 -10.62 3.03
N GLY A 245 -25.68 -10.88 4.06
CA GLY A 245 -26.12 -10.84 5.46
C GLY A 245 -26.27 -9.43 6.05
N LYS A 246 -25.93 -8.36 5.30
CA LYS A 246 -26.08 -6.96 5.73
C LYS A 246 -27.43 -6.39 5.27
N PRO A 247 -27.92 -5.27 5.85
CA PRO A 247 -29.14 -4.61 5.39
C PRO A 247 -29.11 -4.33 3.88
N GLY A 248 -30.20 -4.68 3.20
CA GLY A 248 -30.39 -4.48 1.76
C GLY A 248 -30.88 -3.07 1.40
N PHE A 249 -30.85 -2.75 0.12
CA PHE A 249 -31.36 -1.51 -0.46
C PHE A 249 -32.17 -1.80 -1.72
N ASP A 250 -33.22 -1.03 -1.95
CA ASP A 250 -33.96 -1.14 -3.22
C ASP A 250 -33.13 -0.60 -4.39
N VAL A 251 -32.42 0.51 -4.17
CA VAL A 251 -31.57 1.16 -5.17
C VAL A 251 -30.16 1.37 -4.63
N CYS A 252 -29.17 1.03 -5.45
CA CYS A 252 -27.75 1.32 -5.24
C CYS A 252 -27.25 2.21 -6.39
N VAL A 253 -26.57 3.32 -6.10
CA VAL A 253 -26.01 4.25 -7.10
C VAL A 253 -24.48 4.26 -7.01
N LEU A 254 -23.81 4.01 -8.13
CA LEU A 254 -22.34 3.91 -8.20
C LEU A 254 -21.78 4.82 -9.31
N ASP A 255 -20.74 5.58 -8.99
CA ASP A 255 -20.00 6.34 -10.01
C ASP A 255 -18.87 5.52 -10.63
N GLU A 256 -18.82 5.47 -11.97
CA GLU A 256 -17.74 4.77 -12.69
C GLU A 256 -16.36 5.36 -12.41
N GLY A 257 -16.26 6.66 -12.11
CA GLY A 257 -14.99 7.31 -11.77
C GLY A 257 -14.35 6.75 -10.49
N LEU A 258 -15.09 6.02 -9.64
CA LEU A 258 -14.51 5.31 -8.50
C LEU A 258 -13.61 4.13 -8.91
N ARG A 259 -13.56 3.76 -10.18
CA ARG A 259 -12.58 2.78 -10.71
C ARG A 259 -11.15 3.27 -10.51
N ASP A 260 -11.00 4.58 -10.45
CA ASP A 260 -9.72 5.27 -10.30
C ASP A 260 -9.32 5.51 -8.85
N VAL A 261 -10.18 5.18 -7.89
CA VAL A 261 -9.91 5.38 -6.46
C VAL A 261 -9.59 4.04 -5.82
N VAL A 262 -8.42 3.91 -5.19
CA VAL A 262 -7.97 2.66 -4.56
C VAL A 262 -8.64 2.46 -3.19
N VAL A 263 -8.91 1.22 -2.79
CA VAL A 263 -9.39 0.92 -1.43
C VAL A 263 -8.27 1.09 -0.39
N PRO A 264 -8.47 1.84 0.72
CA PRO A 264 -7.44 2.10 1.73
C PRO A 264 -7.30 0.95 2.74
N PHE A 265 -6.50 -0.09 2.42
CA PHE A 265 -6.34 -1.27 3.29
C PHE A 265 -5.45 -1.07 4.53
N ASN A 266 -4.54 -0.08 4.55
CA ASN A 266 -3.51 0.08 5.59
C ASN A 266 -3.22 1.53 5.99
N GLU A 267 -4.06 2.48 5.59
CA GLU A 267 -3.85 3.90 5.89
C GLU A 267 -4.35 4.20 7.31
N ARG A 268 -3.57 3.78 8.31
CA ARG A 268 -3.80 4.08 9.74
C ARG A 268 -3.52 5.53 10.11
N THR A 269 -3.06 6.31 9.14
CA THR A 269 -2.76 7.74 9.24
C THR A 269 -3.37 8.42 8.02
N ALA A 270 -4.70 8.41 7.92
CA ALA A 270 -5.37 9.45 7.16
C ALA A 270 -5.10 10.77 7.91
N SER A 271 -4.38 11.70 7.27
CA SER A 271 -4.22 13.06 7.78
C SER A 271 -5.58 13.73 7.91
N ARG A 272 -5.66 14.89 8.58
CA ARG A 272 -6.86 15.74 8.57
C ARG A 272 -6.98 16.46 7.21
N ALA A 273 -7.00 15.70 6.12
CA ALA A 273 -7.28 16.21 4.79
C ALA A 273 -8.79 16.36 4.58
N ALA A 274 -9.21 17.38 3.85
CA ALA A 274 -10.60 17.55 3.41
C ALA A 274 -11.04 16.38 2.51
N VAL A 275 -10.07 15.79 1.79
CA VAL A 275 -10.22 14.61 0.94
C VAL A 275 -9.08 13.65 1.27
N SER A 276 -9.40 12.43 1.70
CA SER A 276 -8.39 11.39 1.94
C SER A 276 -8.28 10.51 0.71
N LEU A 277 -7.36 10.85 -0.21
CA LEU A 277 -7.06 10.02 -1.38
C LEU A 277 -6.12 8.87 -1.01
N PRO A 278 -6.52 7.61 -1.22
CA PRO A 278 -5.63 6.49 -0.98
C PRO A 278 -4.52 6.43 -2.02
N ARG A 279 -3.32 6.01 -1.63
CA ARG A 279 -2.18 5.94 -2.55
C ARG A 279 -2.51 5.09 -3.79
N GLY A 280 -2.12 5.60 -4.96
CA GLY A 280 -2.36 4.98 -6.25
C GLY A 280 -3.66 5.39 -6.90
N SER A 281 -4.48 6.19 -6.21
CA SER A 281 -5.70 6.74 -6.79
C SER A 281 -5.38 7.78 -7.86
N ARG A 282 -6.30 7.92 -8.82
CA ARG A 282 -6.24 8.89 -9.90
C ARG A 282 -7.46 9.80 -9.83
N VAL A 283 -7.27 11.06 -10.20
CA VAL A 283 -8.35 12.06 -10.27
C VAL A 283 -8.32 12.68 -11.65
N ALA A 284 -9.44 12.61 -12.36
CA ALA A 284 -9.59 13.28 -13.64
C ALA A 284 -9.53 14.80 -13.45
N LEU A 285 -8.83 15.49 -14.34
CA LEU A 285 -8.69 16.94 -14.36
C LEU A 285 -9.47 17.48 -15.56
N PRO A 286 -10.34 18.49 -15.38
CA PRO A 286 -11.10 19.07 -16.50
C PRO A 286 -10.17 19.67 -17.55
N ALA A 287 -10.60 19.75 -18.80
CA ALA A 287 -9.79 20.33 -19.88
C ALA A 287 -9.66 21.86 -19.75
N GLY A 288 -8.59 22.43 -20.31
CA GLY A 288 -8.45 23.89 -20.49
C GLY A 288 -8.07 24.70 -19.24
N GLU A 289 -8.23 24.16 -18.02
CA GLU A 289 -7.87 24.88 -16.80
C GLU A 289 -6.37 24.74 -16.47
N VAL A 290 -5.77 25.83 -16.01
CA VAL A 290 -4.43 25.84 -15.42
C VAL A 290 -4.47 25.15 -14.06
N VAL A 291 -3.50 24.29 -13.78
CA VAL A 291 -3.34 23.70 -12.44
C VAL A 291 -2.40 24.60 -11.65
N ARG A 292 -2.90 25.23 -10.59
CA ARG A 292 -2.08 25.96 -9.62
C ARG A 292 -1.77 25.04 -8.45
N LEU A 293 -0.54 24.56 -8.39
CA LEU A 293 -0.03 23.86 -7.21
C LEU A 293 0.26 24.90 -6.12
N PHE A 294 0.02 24.55 -4.87
CA PHE A 294 0.32 25.42 -3.74
C PHE A 294 0.96 24.65 -2.59
N LEU A 295 1.79 25.36 -1.85
CA LEU A 295 2.43 24.94 -0.61
C LEU A 295 2.22 26.07 0.40
N HIS A 296 1.85 25.72 1.62
CA HIS A 296 1.81 26.66 2.74
C HIS A 296 2.44 26.02 3.97
N TRP A 297 3.21 26.81 4.71
CA TRP A 297 3.71 26.41 6.02
C TRP A 297 3.79 27.61 6.95
N CYS A 298 3.67 27.34 8.25
CA CYS A 298 3.91 28.32 9.29
C CYS A 298 4.82 27.74 10.37
N GLN A 299 5.85 28.51 10.71
CA GLN A 299 6.78 28.24 11.79
C GLN A 299 6.05 28.19 13.14
N PRO A 300 6.47 27.31 14.05
CA PRO A 300 5.93 27.32 15.40
C PRO A 300 6.35 28.59 16.16
N GLN A 301 5.58 28.95 17.18
CA GLN A 301 5.81 30.16 17.99
C GLN A 301 7.13 30.15 18.76
N ASP A 302 7.73 28.98 18.95
CA ASP A 302 8.98 28.77 19.69
C ASP A 302 10.24 29.14 18.89
N GLY A 303 10.08 29.68 17.66
CA GLY A 303 11.17 30.27 16.88
C GLY A 303 12.00 29.26 16.07
N HIS A 304 11.54 28.02 15.95
CA HIS A 304 12.18 27.06 15.05
C HIS A 304 12.08 27.49 13.58
N THR A 305 13.19 27.36 12.86
CA THR A 305 13.29 27.71 11.44
C THR A 305 12.76 26.59 10.54
N THR A 306 12.44 26.96 9.31
CA THR A 306 11.91 26.09 8.25
C THR A 306 12.41 26.61 6.91
N ASP A 307 12.77 25.73 6.00
CA ASP A 307 13.09 26.06 4.62
C ASP A 307 12.44 24.99 3.72
N ILE A 308 11.29 25.34 3.13
CA ILE A 308 10.43 24.41 2.42
C ILE A 308 10.10 25.00 1.05
N ASP A 309 10.36 24.23 0.01
CA ASP A 309 10.14 24.69 -1.37
C ASP A 309 9.13 23.82 -2.10
N LEU A 310 8.39 24.48 -2.99
CA LEU A 310 7.58 23.87 -4.03
C LEU A 310 8.31 23.88 -5.36
N SER A 311 8.41 22.72 -6.01
CA SER A 311 8.98 22.59 -7.34
C SER A 311 8.13 21.68 -8.23
N VAL A 312 8.27 21.85 -9.55
CA VAL A 312 7.64 21.00 -10.56
C VAL A 312 8.66 20.54 -11.58
N ALA A 313 8.81 19.23 -11.72
CA ALA A 313 9.71 18.59 -12.68
C ALA A 313 8.92 18.06 -13.88
N PHE A 314 9.41 18.28 -15.10
CA PHE A 314 8.71 17.92 -16.34
C PHE A 314 9.42 16.80 -17.08
N TYR A 315 8.64 15.83 -17.56
CA TYR A 315 9.14 14.64 -18.25
C TYR A 315 8.30 14.30 -19.49
N ASP A 316 8.93 13.63 -20.45
CA ASP A 316 8.24 13.03 -21.59
C ASP A 316 7.57 11.69 -21.23
N GLU A 317 7.05 10.97 -22.22
CA GLU A 317 6.42 9.66 -22.04
C GLU A 317 7.38 8.55 -21.56
N LYS A 318 8.69 8.71 -21.80
CA LYS A 318 9.75 7.77 -21.44
C LYS A 318 10.42 8.12 -20.11
N TRP A 319 9.89 9.12 -19.39
CA TRP A 319 10.48 9.68 -18.18
C TRP A 319 11.85 10.33 -18.43
N GLU A 320 12.12 10.81 -19.64
CA GLU A 320 13.26 11.67 -19.93
C GLU A 320 12.98 13.08 -19.41
N TYR A 321 13.97 13.69 -18.75
CA TYR A 321 13.83 15.00 -18.12
C TYR A 321 13.81 16.11 -19.17
N LEU A 322 12.78 16.95 -19.14
CA LEU A 322 12.56 18.04 -20.09
C LEU A 322 12.75 19.44 -19.48
N GLY A 323 12.62 19.58 -18.16
CA GLY A 323 12.77 20.88 -17.50
C GLY A 323 12.20 20.92 -16.09
N VAL A 324 12.25 22.11 -15.48
CA VAL A 324 11.82 22.34 -14.10
C VAL A 324 11.31 23.76 -13.90
N CYS A 325 10.36 23.93 -12.97
CA CYS A 325 10.05 25.19 -12.31
C CYS A 325 10.34 25.02 -10.81
N SER A 326 11.28 25.81 -10.26
CA SER A 326 11.83 25.66 -8.90
C SER A 326 12.43 27.00 -8.42
N TYR A 327 12.86 27.09 -7.17
CA TYR A 327 13.49 28.30 -6.60
C TYR A 327 14.63 28.91 -7.44
N TYR A 328 15.46 28.09 -8.10
CA TYR A 328 16.55 28.54 -8.99
C TYR A 328 16.11 28.80 -10.44
N GLN A 329 14.86 28.47 -10.78
CA GLN A 329 14.28 28.66 -12.11
C GLN A 329 12.77 28.87 -11.96
N LEU A 330 12.37 30.11 -11.67
CA LEU A 330 10.97 30.47 -11.37
C LEU A 330 10.03 30.37 -12.58
N ARG A 331 10.56 30.14 -13.77
CA ARG A 331 9.79 30.06 -15.00
C ARG A 331 10.37 29.04 -15.97
N PHE A 332 9.48 28.25 -16.57
CA PHE A 332 9.81 27.30 -17.63
C PHE A 332 8.95 27.61 -18.86
N ASP A 333 9.61 27.99 -19.96
CA ASP A 333 8.96 28.53 -21.15
C ASP A 333 8.90 27.53 -22.33
N GLY A 334 7.84 27.68 -23.13
CA GLY A 334 7.67 27.07 -24.43
C GLY A 334 8.59 27.68 -25.49
N PRO A 335 8.68 27.09 -26.70
CA PRO A 335 9.54 27.60 -27.77
C PRO A 335 9.07 28.98 -28.27
N ASP A 336 7.79 29.28 -28.05
CA ASP A 336 7.10 30.54 -28.31
C ASP A 336 7.29 31.60 -27.20
N GLY A 337 8.09 31.31 -26.18
CA GLY A 337 8.32 32.18 -25.02
C GLY A 337 7.16 32.27 -24.03
N GLN A 338 6.09 31.50 -24.25
CA GLN A 338 4.94 31.45 -23.33
C GLN A 338 5.24 30.51 -22.16
N PRO A 339 4.76 30.81 -20.94
CA PRO A 339 5.07 29.99 -19.78
C PRO A 339 4.34 28.64 -19.90
N ILE A 340 5.10 27.57 -19.77
CA ILE A 340 4.60 26.23 -19.45
C ILE A 340 4.36 26.14 -17.96
N ALA A 341 5.29 26.68 -17.16
CA ALA A 341 5.10 26.82 -15.73
C ALA A 341 5.73 28.09 -15.16
N GLN A 342 5.11 28.62 -14.11
CA GLN A 342 5.55 29.86 -13.45
C GLN A 342 5.31 29.80 -11.94
N SER A 343 6.36 30.10 -11.17
CA SER A 343 6.33 30.20 -9.71
C SER A 343 5.99 31.62 -9.25
N SER A 344 5.32 31.75 -8.10
CA SER A 344 5.10 33.03 -7.41
C SER A 344 6.34 33.59 -6.71
N GLY A 345 7.41 32.80 -6.56
CA GLY A 345 8.64 33.17 -5.84
C GLY A 345 9.22 32.03 -5.02
N ASP A 346 10.31 32.34 -4.31
CA ASP A 346 11.00 31.47 -3.34
C ASP A 346 10.93 32.17 -1.97
N LEU A 347 10.23 31.56 -1.01
CA LEU A 347 10.14 32.03 0.37
C LEU A 347 10.87 31.06 1.31
N ARG A 348 11.92 31.54 1.97
CA ARG A 348 12.75 30.70 2.86
C ARG A 348 12.31 30.69 4.32
N SER A 349 11.24 31.39 4.65
CA SER A 349 10.69 31.44 6.01
C SER A 349 9.20 31.68 5.98
N GLY A 350 8.48 31.06 6.92
CA GLY A 350 7.04 31.22 7.09
C GLY A 350 6.74 31.67 8.52
N PRO A 351 7.02 32.93 8.90
CA PRO A 351 6.93 33.37 10.29
C PRO A 351 5.50 33.30 10.84
N PHE A 352 5.38 33.01 12.15
CA PHE A 352 4.12 33.10 12.88
C PHE A 352 3.63 34.56 12.92
N PRO A 353 2.30 34.86 12.84
CA PRO A 353 1.18 33.92 12.77
C PRO A 353 0.78 33.46 11.37
N ASP A 354 1.20 34.17 10.33
CA ASP A 354 0.58 34.06 9.01
C ASP A 354 1.22 32.98 8.13
N GLY A 355 2.48 32.64 8.38
CA GLY A 355 3.22 31.68 7.58
C GLY A 355 3.66 32.23 6.22
N ALA A 356 3.99 31.32 5.31
CA ALA A 356 4.35 31.61 3.92
C ALA A 356 3.59 30.68 2.98
N ALA A 357 3.39 31.12 1.74
CA ALA A 357 2.79 30.31 0.70
C ALA A 357 3.52 30.48 -0.63
N GLU A 358 3.74 29.36 -1.31
CA GLU A 358 4.28 29.30 -2.67
C GLU A 358 3.25 28.71 -3.62
N PHE A 359 3.28 29.19 -4.86
CA PHE A 359 2.40 28.76 -5.92
C PHE A 359 3.20 28.44 -7.18
N VAL A 360 2.86 27.36 -7.87
CA VAL A 360 3.36 27.08 -9.23
C VAL A 360 2.18 26.81 -10.15
N ASP A 361 2.02 27.67 -11.16
CA ASP A 361 1.05 27.49 -12.23
C ASP A 361 1.61 26.58 -13.31
N VAL A 362 0.82 25.59 -13.74
CA VAL A 362 1.17 24.64 -14.81
C VAL A 362 0.15 24.71 -15.94
N HIS A 363 0.56 25.23 -17.10
CA HIS A 363 -0.23 25.32 -18.31
C HIS A 363 -0.20 23.99 -19.08
N ARG A 364 -1.14 23.09 -18.77
CA ARG A 364 -1.20 21.72 -19.29
C ARG A 364 -1.22 21.61 -20.82
N GLU A 365 -2.06 22.39 -21.51
CA GLU A 365 -2.11 22.32 -22.99
C GLU A 365 -0.78 22.73 -23.64
N ARG A 366 -0.11 23.75 -23.09
CA ARG A 366 1.22 24.17 -23.55
C ARG A 366 2.28 23.13 -23.24
N ALA A 367 2.21 22.51 -22.05
CA ALA A 367 3.09 21.41 -21.68
C ALA A 367 2.96 20.25 -22.69
N ARG A 368 1.71 19.85 -22.98
CA ARG A 368 1.39 18.80 -23.95
C ARG A 368 1.94 19.12 -25.34
N ALA A 369 1.76 20.35 -25.82
CA ALA A 369 2.29 20.79 -27.11
C ALA A 369 3.83 20.72 -27.20
N ARG A 370 4.54 20.75 -26.06
CA ARG A 370 6.00 20.57 -26.00
C ARG A 370 6.43 19.10 -25.79
N GLY A 371 5.52 18.14 -25.89
CA GLY A 371 5.82 16.73 -25.68
C GLY A 371 6.01 16.33 -24.21
N ILE A 372 5.63 17.20 -23.27
CA ILE A 372 5.61 16.87 -21.85
C ILE A 372 4.39 16.00 -21.58
N ARG A 373 4.62 14.84 -20.96
CA ARG A 373 3.55 13.97 -20.47
C ARG A 373 3.36 14.12 -18.97
N TYR A 374 4.45 14.15 -18.20
CA TYR A 374 4.37 14.13 -16.75
C TYR A 374 4.90 15.43 -16.14
N ALA A 375 4.13 16.04 -15.24
CA ALA A 375 4.58 17.10 -14.35
C ALA A 375 4.51 16.60 -12.90
N VAL A 376 5.67 16.45 -12.26
CA VAL A 376 5.82 15.89 -10.91
C VAL A 376 5.91 17.03 -9.91
N MET A 377 4.98 17.07 -8.95
CA MET A 377 5.09 17.97 -7.81
C MET A 377 6.14 17.45 -6.84
N VAL A 378 7.05 18.33 -6.43
CA VAL A 378 8.12 18.02 -5.48
C VAL A 378 8.07 19.06 -4.36
N VAL A 379 7.88 18.60 -3.12
CA VAL A 379 7.99 19.43 -1.91
C VAL A 379 9.26 19.02 -1.19
N ASN A 380 10.17 19.97 -1.01
CA ASN A 380 11.48 19.72 -0.39
C ASN A 380 11.53 20.40 0.97
N ASN A 381 12.09 19.73 1.97
CA ASN A 381 12.46 20.33 3.25
C ASN A 381 13.99 20.38 3.34
N TYR A 382 14.55 21.55 3.08
CA TYR A 382 15.99 21.77 3.03
C TYR A 382 16.60 21.87 4.42
N ALA A 383 15.94 22.60 5.31
CA ALA A 383 16.41 22.85 6.66
C ALA A 383 15.26 23.06 7.63
N GLY A 384 15.53 22.77 8.91
CA GLY A 384 14.58 22.97 9.99
C GLY A 384 13.86 21.69 10.41
N MET A 385 12.61 21.86 10.83
CA MET A 385 11.81 20.81 11.45
C MET A 385 11.26 19.79 10.44
N PRO A 386 11.10 18.52 10.83
CA PRO A 386 10.33 17.53 10.09
C PRO A 386 8.93 18.01 9.74
N PHE A 387 8.42 17.63 8.56
CA PHE A 387 7.05 17.93 8.14
C PHE A 387 6.04 17.53 9.22
N SER A 388 6.21 16.36 9.83
CA SER A 388 5.32 15.85 10.88
C SER A 388 5.29 16.68 12.17
N ARG A 389 6.21 17.63 12.35
CA ARG A 389 6.24 18.53 13.50
C ARG A 389 5.68 19.92 13.18
N LEU A 390 5.34 20.20 11.93
CA LEU A 390 4.71 21.45 11.52
C LEU A 390 3.19 21.31 11.68
N GLU A 391 2.63 22.02 12.66
CA GLU A 391 1.18 21.99 12.92
C GLU A 391 0.36 22.61 11.79
N ARG A 392 0.95 23.59 11.09
CA ARG A 392 0.31 24.35 10.01
C ARG A 392 1.16 24.27 8.75
N ALA A 393 1.22 23.08 8.15
CA ALA A 393 1.85 22.88 6.85
C ALA A 393 1.00 21.98 5.95
N TRP A 394 0.67 22.47 4.77
CA TRP A 394 -0.16 21.76 3.81
C TRP A 394 0.18 22.15 2.38
N ALA A 395 -0.17 21.28 1.45
CA ALA A 395 -0.04 21.55 0.04
C ALA A 395 -1.26 21.03 -0.72
N GLY A 396 -1.34 21.33 -2.01
CA GLY A 396 -2.50 20.98 -2.79
C GLY A 396 -2.50 21.52 -4.21
N MET A 397 -3.66 21.44 -4.83
CA MET A 397 -3.89 21.98 -6.18
C MET A 397 -5.21 22.73 -6.25
N MET A 398 -5.20 23.79 -7.05
CA MET A 398 -6.38 24.50 -7.51
C MET A 398 -6.52 24.38 -9.02
N LEU A 399 -7.76 24.46 -9.49
CA LEU A 399 -8.06 24.60 -10.90
C LEU A 399 -8.44 26.04 -11.23
N ARG A 400 -7.80 26.58 -12.27
CA ARG A 400 -7.85 28.00 -12.62
C ARG A 400 -8.23 28.16 -14.10
N ALA A 401 -9.47 28.55 -14.35
CA ALA A 401 -9.91 28.99 -15.67
C ALA A 401 -9.27 30.32 -16.08
N ASP A 402 -9.04 31.22 -15.11
CA ASP A 402 -8.26 32.44 -15.25
C ASP A 402 -7.22 32.57 -14.13
N LEU A 403 -6.10 33.23 -14.44
CA LEU A 403 -5.04 33.55 -13.48
C LEU A 403 -5.24 34.91 -12.80
N GLY A 404 -6.32 35.63 -13.11
CA GLY A 404 -6.67 36.90 -12.48
C GLY A 404 -7.20 36.71 -11.05
N GLY A 405 -7.43 37.80 -10.31
CA GLY A 405 -8.01 37.74 -8.97
C GLY A 405 -7.07 37.24 -7.86
N LYS A 406 -7.63 36.59 -6.82
CA LYS A 406 -6.87 36.18 -5.63
C LYS A 406 -5.85 35.09 -5.96
N GLN A 407 -4.67 35.17 -5.34
CA GLN A 407 -3.63 34.14 -5.47
C GLN A 407 -4.14 32.78 -4.95
N PHE A 408 -4.76 32.79 -3.76
CA PHE A 408 -5.44 31.66 -3.15
C PHE A 408 -6.96 31.90 -3.15
N ASP A 409 -7.72 31.07 -3.87
CA ASP A 409 -9.19 31.03 -3.78
C ASP A 409 -9.62 29.66 -3.22
N PRO A 410 -10.10 29.59 -1.95
CA PRO A 410 -10.52 28.33 -1.34
C PRO A 410 -11.59 27.58 -2.16
N ARG A 411 -12.41 28.28 -2.94
CA ARG A 411 -13.47 27.67 -3.77
C ARG A 411 -12.94 26.97 -5.01
N LYS A 412 -11.68 27.22 -5.36
CA LYS A 412 -10.99 26.61 -6.50
C LYS A 412 -10.05 25.48 -6.09
N VAL A 413 -9.96 25.19 -4.79
CA VAL A 413 -9.13 24.10 -4.26
C VAL A 413 -9.81 22.76 -4.56
N GLU A 414 -9.15 21.95 -5.38
CA GLU A 414 -9.59 20.57 -5.65
C GLU A 414 -9.02 19.58 -4.66
N LEU A 415 -7.76 19.79 -4.26
CA LEU A 415 -7.09 18.91 -3.32
C LEU A 415 -6.28 19.75 -2.32
N LYS A 416 -6.42 19.41 -1.03
CA LYS A 416 -5.56 19.89 0.05
C LYS A 416 -5.19 18.70 0.93
N PHE A 417 -3.91 18.54 1.20
CA PHE A 417 -3.36 17.55 2.12
C PHE A 417 -2.33 18.19 3.05
N ASP A 418 -2.29 17.74 4.28
CA ASP A 418 -1.27 18.18 5.24
C ASP A 418 0.05 17.48 4.92
N LEU A 419 1.17 18.19 5.12
CA LEU A 419 2.49 17.59 4.99
C LEU A 419 2.74 16.63 6.16
N GLN A 420 3.30 15.45 5.87
CA GLN A 420 3.59 14.42 6.87
C GLN A 420 5.03 13.93 6.69
N GLY A 421 5.51 13.06 7.58
CA GLY A 421 6.84 12.44 7.44
C GLY A 421 8.03 13.29 7.94
N ASP A 422 9.22 12.74 7.74
CA ASP A 422 10.48 13.29 8.24
C ASP A 422 11.07 14.37 7.29
N ASN A 423 12.30 14.83 7.52
CA ASN A 423 13.04 15.69 6.59
C ASN A 423 13.35 14.95 5.27
N GLY A 424 13.35 15.69 4.15
CA GLY A 424 13.73 15.17 2.83
C GLY A 424 12.83 15.66 1.71
N VAL A 425 12.54 14.75 0.77
CA VAL A 425 11.75 15.04 -0.43
C VAL A 425 10.42 14.30 -0.37
N PHE A 426 9.37 15.04 -0.67
CA PHE A 426 8.02 14.54 -0.79
C PHE A 426 7.51 14.70 -2.22
N MET A 427 7.06 13.60 -2.83
CA MET A 427 6.46 13.56 -4.16
C MET A 427 4.98 13.16 -4.02
N PRO A 428 4.08 14.11 -3.72
CA PRO A 428 2.68 13.82 -3.46
C PRO A 428 1.95 13.33 -4.71
N LEU A 429 2.15 14.00 -5.85
CA LEU A 429 1.33 13.82 -7.04
C LEU A 429 2.12 13.99 -8.35
N VAL A 430 1.59 13.37 -9.40
CA VAL A 430 2.05 13.52 -10.79
C VAL A 430 0.85 13.90 -11.65
N LEU A 431 0.97 14.96 -12.43
CA LEU A 431 0.01 15.31 -13.47
C LEU A 431 0.41 14.55 -14.75
N ASP A 432 -0.39 13.57 -15.19
CA ASP A 432 -0.33 13.04 -16.55
C ASP A 432 -1.18 13.96 -17.44
N VAL A 433 -0.48 14.81 -18.17
CA VAL A 433 -1.05 15.84 -19.04
C VAL A 433 -1.71 15.21 -20.27
N ALA A 434 -1.19 14.08 -20.76
CA ALA A 434 -1.75 13.41 -21.92
C ALA A 434 -3.11 12.79 -21.60
N GLU A 435 -3.23 12.18 -20.42
CA GLU A 435 -4.47 11.55 -19.93
C GLU A 435 -5.36 12.52 -19.14
N SER A 436 -4.99 13.80 -19.03
CA SER A 436 -5.67 14.81 -18.19
C SER A 436 -6.00 14.28 -16.79
N THR A 437 -5.02 13.66 -16.14
CA THR A 437 -5.23 12.91 -14.89
C THR A 437 -4.14 13.25 -13.87
N MET A 438 -4.54 13.41 -12.61
CA MET A 438 -3.62 13.49 -11.48
C MET A 438 -3.46 12.12 -10.84
N HIS A 439 -2.24 11.59 -10.77
CA HIS A 439 -1.88 10.42 -9.98
C HIS A 439 -1.49 10.82 -8.56
N TRP A 440 -2.12 10.23 -7.55
CA TRP A 440 -1.76 10.41 -6.15
C TRP A 440 -0.77 9.32 -5.72
N LEU A 441 0.50 9.68 -5.52
CA LEU A 441 1.58 8.74 -5.19
C LEU A 441 1.99 8.78 -3.72
N ASP A 442 1.88 9.92 -3.05
CA ASP A 442 2.18 10.10 -1.62
C ASP A 442 3.51 9.43 -1.18
N VAL A 443 4.61 9.80 -1.84
CA VAL A 443 5.93 9.17 -1.62
C VAL A 443 6.86 10.07 -0.84
N TYR A 444 7.44 9.55 0.24
CA TYR A 444 8.47 10.24 1.02
C TYR A 444 9.81 9.51 0.92
N SER A 445 10.86 10.26 0.65
CA SER A 445 12.24 9.77 0.70
C SER A 445 13.00 10.44 1.84
N THR A 446 13.62 9.62 2.71
CA THR A 446 14.44 10.12 3.82
C THR A 446 15.89 10.33 3.39
N GLY A 447 16.49 11.39 3.91
CA GLY A 447 17.85 11.78 3.59
C GLY A 447 17.84 13.05 2.77
N GLN A 448 18.78 13.94 3.04
CA GLN A 448 19.17 14.93 2.07
C GLN A 448 19.63 14.13 0.85
N PHE A 449 18.91 14.20 -0.27
CA PHE A 449 19.55 13.82 -1.53
C PHE A 449 20.81 14.65 -1.58
N ALA A 450 21.96 14.03 -1.91
CA ALA A 450 23.22 14.74 -1.95
C ALA A 450 23.03 16.00 -2.81
N MET A 451 22.88 17.15 -2.14
CA MET A 451 22.43 18.45 -2.64
C MET A 451 21.03 18.47 -3.26
N ASN A 452 20.00 18.67 -2.42
CA ASN A 452 18.57 18.75 -2.71
C ASN A 452 18.24 19.68 -3.90
N ASN A 453 17.81 19.13 -5.05
CA ASN A 453 16.94 19.80 -6.01
C ASN A 453 16.36 18.74 -6.97
N VAL A 454 15.46 19.15 -7.87
CA VAL A 454 14.89 18.27 -8.90
C VAL A 454 15.98 17.59 -9.73
N ALA A 455 17.06 18.30 -10.07
CA ALA A 455 18.13 17.77 -10.91
C ALA A 455 18.90 16.62 -10.24
N THR A 456 19.10 16.64 -8.91
CA THR A 456 19.76 15.55 -8.16
C THR A 456 18.79 14.44 -7.73
N SER A 457 17.50 14.77 -7.56
CA SER A 457 16.44 13.80 -7.26
C SER A 457 15.92 13.09 -8.51
N ASN A 458 16.37 13.52 -9.70
CA ASN A 458 15.88 13.04 -10.98
C ASN A 458 15.91 11.51 -11.11
N GLY A 459 17.01 10.86 -10.72
CA GLY A 459 17.12 9.39 -10.77
C GLY A 459 16.15 8.65 -9.85
N ALA A 460 15.72 9.27 -8.75
CA ALA A 460 14.68 8.70 -7.89
C ALA A 460 13.29 8.94 -8.50
N ILE A 461 13.03 10.11 -9.06
CA ILE A 461 11.75 10.44 -9.73
C ILE A 461 11.50 9.50 -10.91
N THR A 462 12.46 9.39 -11.83
CA THR A 462 12.36 8.58 -13.06
C THR A 462 12.33 7.08 -12.80
N LYS A 463 12.64 6.64 -11.58
CA LYS A 463 12.46 5.26 -11.15
C LYS A 463 11.14 5.05 -10.42
N ILE A 464 10.90 5.82 -9.36
CA ILE A 464 9.81 5.56 -8.41
C ILE A 464 8.45 5.88 -9.02
N CYS A 465 8.32 7.01 -9.72
CA CYS A 465 7.03 7.44 -10.25
C CYS A 465 6.47 6.46 -11.30
N PRO A 466 7.21 6.05 -12.35
CA PRO A 466 6.72 5.04 -13.29
C PRO A 466 6.43 3.70 -12.61
N GLU A 467 7.34 3.20 -11.77
CA GLU A 467 7.15 1.92 -11.07
C GLU A 467 5.87 1.91 -10.22
N MET A 468 5.55 3.03 -9.58
CA MET A 468 4.33 3.16 -8.78
C MET A 468 3.08 3.31 -9.64
N ILE A 469 3.13 4.13 -10.69
CA ILE A 469 2.01 4.29 -11.63
C ILE A 469 1.67 2.93 -12.25
N ASP A 470 2.65 2.21 -12.76
CA ASP A 470 2.48 0.86 -13.35
C ASP A 470 1.97 -0.14 -12.32
N TYR A 471 2.50 -0.09 -11.09
CA TYR A 471 2.06 -0.97 -10.01
C TYR A 471 0.57 -0.81 -9.72
N PHE A 472 0.07 0.42 -9.59
CA PHE A 472 -1.35 0.65 -9.32
C PHE A 472 -2.23 0.42 -10.55
N ALA A 473 -1.71 0.71 -11.77
CA ALA A 473 -2.39 0.41 -13.02
C ALA A 473 -2.51 -1.10 -13.30
N SER A 474 -1.69 -1.95 -12.65
CA SER A 474 -1.71 -3.41 -12.85
C SER A 474 -3.00 -4.11 -12.39
N GLY A 475 -3.84 -3.44 -11.60
CA GLY A 475 -5.05 -4.02 -11.00
C GLY A 475 -4.79 -4.83 -9.72
N VAL A 476 -3.55 -4.84 -9.19
CA VAL A 476 -3.17 -5.55 -7.95
C VAL A 476 -3.83 -4.98 -6.69
N ARG A 477 -4.45 -3.80 -6.80
CA ARG A 477 -5.24 -3.15 -5.76
C ARG A 477 -6.67 -2.98 -6.26
N ILE A 478 -7.61 -3.32 -5.39
CA ILE A 478 -9.03 -3.16 -5.66
C ILE A 478 -9.40 -1.67 -5.61
N SER A 479 -10.28 -1.27 -6.51
CA SER A 479 -10.85 0.08 -6.55
C SER A 479 -12.10 0.20 -5.67
N MET A 480 -12.42 1.42 -5.26
CA MET A 480 -13.65 1.74 -4.53
C MET A 480 -14.88 1.39 -5.36
N TYR A 481 -14.83 1.51 -6.69
CA TYR A 481 -15.91 1.05 -7.56
C TYR A 481 -16.16 -0.45 -7.40
N GLU A 482 -15.10 -1.26 -7.44
CA GLU A 482 -15.25 -2.71 -7.33
C GLU A 482 -15.77 -3.10 -5.95
N LEU A 483 -15.25 -2.50 -4.87
CA LEU A 483 -15.78 -2.71 -3.51
C LEU A 483 -17.27 -2.32 -3.41
N ALA A 484 -17.65 -1.15 -3.92
CA ALA A 484 -19.02 -0.68 -3.88
C ALA A 484 -19.95 -1.54 -4.78
N LEU A 485 -19.44 -2.05 -5.89
CA LEU A 485 -20.16 -2.95 -6.78
C LEU A 485 -20.45 -4.30 -6.09
N LEU A 486 -19.51 -4.84 -5.32
CA LEU A 486 -19.76 -6.04 -4.50
C LEU A 486 -20.89 -5.80 -3.49
N HIS A 487 -20.90 -4.64 -2.83
CA HIS A 487 -22.01 -4.25 -1.95
C HIS A 487 -23.32 -4.14 -2.72
N ALA A 488 -23.32 -3.45 -3.86
CA ALA A 488 -24.52 -3.20 -4.65
C ALA A 488 -25.11 -4.48 -5.23
N ALA A 489 -24.29 -5.41 -5.73
CA ALA A 489 -24.75 -6.68 -6.27
C ALA A 489 -25.29 -7.62 -5.17
N ALA A 490 -24.67 -7.63 -3.99
CA ALA A 490 -25.12 -8.46 -2.87
C ALA A 490 -26.39 -7.92 -2.19
N ARG A 491 -26.48 -6.60 -2.04
CA ARG A 491 -27.47 -5.93 -1.17
C ARG A 491 -28.56 -5.19 -1.93
N GLY A 492 -28.37 -4.92 -3.22
CA GLY A 492 -29.27 -4.11 -4.05
C GLY A 492 -30.29 -4.94 -4.85
N ARG A 493 -31.50 -4.39 -5.03
CA ARG A 493 -32.46 -4.88 -6.04
C ARG A 493 -32.23 -4.21 -7.40
N GLN A 494 -31.86 -2.95 -7.41
CA GLN A 494 -31.46 -2.21 -8.60
C GLN A 494 -30.08 -1.58 -8.38
N VAL A 495 -29.21 -1.67 -9.38
CA VAL A 495 -27.92 -0.98 -9.41
C VAL A 495 -27.93 0.02 -10.54
N ILE A 496 -27.68 1.29 -10.22
CA ILE A 496 -27.53 2.39 -11.17
C ILE A 496 -26.05 2.75 -11.22
N VAL A 497 -25.48 2.70 -12.41
CA VAL A 497 -24.09 3.07 -12.68
C VAL A 497 -24.08 4.40 -13.45
N ARG A 498 -23.54 5.45 -12.84
CA ARG A 498 -23.41 6.80 -13.41
C ARG A 498 -22.02 6.97 -14.02
N GLY A 499 -21.96 7.38 -15.29
CA GLY A 499 -20.72 7.66 -16.02
C GLY A 499 -20.89 8.78 -17.04
N ALA A 500 -19.87 9.00 -17.88
CA ALA A 500 -19.87 10.08 -18.88
C ALA A 500 -21.01 9.94 -19.93
N GLY A 501 -21.47 8.72 -20.19
CA GLY A 501 -22.59 8.43 -21.10
C GLY A 501 -23.98 8.47 -20.47
N GLY A 502 -24.10 8.97 -19.23
CA GLY A 502 -25.35 8.99 -18.46
C GLY A 502 -25.46 7.87 -17.42
N ALA A 503 -26.67 7.63 -16.93
CA ALA A 503 -26.95 6.64 -15.89
C ALA A 503 -27.58 5.37 -16.48
N ARG A 504 -27.00 4.21 -16.16
CA ARG A 504 -27.45 2.88 -16.61
C ARG A 504 -27.92 2.06 -15.43
N GLY A 505 -29.14 1.52 -15.51
CA GLY A 505 -29.76 0.69 -14.48
C GLY A 505 -29.71 -0.78 -14.81
N PHE A 506 -29.56 -1.59 -13.76
CA PHE A 506 -29.61 -3.05 -13.79
C PHE A 506 -30.57 -3.49 -12.68
N VAL A 507 -31.62 -4.24 -13.03
CA VAL A 507 -32.60 -4.76 -12.05
C VAL A 507 -32.36 -6.24 -11.84
N ARG A 508 -32.18 -6.67 -10.59
CA ARG A 508 -31.97 -8.07 -10.19
C ARG A 508 -33.23 -8.89 -10.43
N THR A 509 -33.12 -10.05 -11.07
CA THR A 509 -34.28 -10.92 -11.32
C THR A 509 -34.63 -11.78 -10.11
N ALA A 510 -35.86 -12.30 -10.05
CA ALA A 510 -36.46 -12.92 -8.85
C ALA A 510 -35.72 -14.15 -8.28
N ASN A 511 -34.76 -14.75 -9.00
CA ASN A 511 -33.93 -15.88 -8.53
C ASN A 511 -32.43 -15.70 -8.87
N GLU A 512 -32.02 -14.48 -9.19
CA GLU A 512 -30.64 -14.19 -9.55
C GLU A 512 -29.76 -14.18 -8.29
N SER A 513 -28.74 -15.04 -8.23
CA SER A 513 -27.74 -14.96 -7.15
C SER A 513 -26.96 -13.64 -7.25
N ALA A 514 -26.38 -13.17 -6.13
CA ALA A 514 -25.56 -11.96 -6.16
C ALA A 514 -24.37 -12.10 -7.12
N GLU A 515 -23.83 -13.31 -7.25
CA GLU A 515 -22.73 -13.61 -8.18
C GLU A 515 -23.18 -13.51 -9.65
N ALA A 516 -24.35 -14.03 -9.99
CA ALA A 516 -24.91 -13.91 -11.33
C ALA A 516 -25.22 -12.45 -11.67
N PHE A 517 -25.82 -11.71 -10.72
CA PHE A 517 -26.13 -10.30 -10.89
C PHE A 517 -24.87 -9.45 -11.06
N LEU A 518 -23.84 -9.70 -10.24
CA LEU A 518 -22.53 -9.06 -10.38
C LEU A 518 -21.92 -9.30 -11.76
N ARG A 519 -21.94 -10.56 -12.24
CA ARG A 519 -21.43 -10.92 -13.57
C ARG A 519 -22.15 -10.15 -14.67
N ARG A 520 -23.48 -10.06 -14.58
CA ARG A 520 -24.32 -9.36 -15.54
C ARG A 520 -24.06 -7.86 -15.57
N ILE A 521 -23.95 -7.22 -14.40
CA ILE A 521 -23.58 -5.79 -14.30
C ILE A 521 -22.21 -5.54 -14.93
N ARG A 522 -21.21 -6.40 -14.65
CA ARG A 522 -19.86 -6.28 -15.24
C ARG A 522 -19.87 -6.47 -16.76
N ALA A 523 -20.72 -7.34 -17.29
CA ALA A 523 -20.88 -7.56 -18.73
C ALA A 523 -21.70 -6.45 -19.42
N GLY A 524 -22.38 -5.57 -18.66
CA GLY A 524 -23.29 -4.57 -19.22
C GLY A 524 -24.60 -5.16 -19.74
N GLU A 525 -24.91 -6.41 -19.41
CA GLU A 525 -26.05 -7.15 -19.94
C GLU A 525 -27.36 -6.70 -19.25
N GLY A 526 -28.38 -6.40 -20.06
CA GLY A 526 -29.67 -5.91 -19.55
C GLY A 526 -29.60 -4.51 -18.95
N ALA A 527 -28.61 -3.71 -19.33
CA ALA A 527 -28.55 -2.29 -18.99
C ALA A 527 -29.67 -1.51 -19.69
N SER A 528 -30.37 -0.67 -18.95
CA SER A 528 -31.31 0.31 -19.49
C SER A 528 -30.95 1.72 -19.02
N PRO A 529 -31.35 2.80 -19.73
CA PRO A 529 -31.31 4.15 -19.15
C PRO A 529 -32.02 4.15 -17.78
N ALA A 530 -31.45 4.85 -16.80
CA ALA A 530 -32.00 4.92 -15.44
C ALA A 530 -32.14 6.36 -14.97
N VAL A 531 -33.17 6.59 -14.16
CA VAL A 531 -33.40 7.86 -13.47
C VAL A 531 -32.74 7.78 -12.09
N LEU A 532 -32.02 8.84 -11.72
CA LEU A 532 -31.39 8.94 -10.40
C LEU A 532 -32.44 9.09 -9.30
N PRO A 533 -32.20 8.57 -8.08
CA PRO A 533 -33.13 8.71 -6.97
C PRO A 533 -33.33 10.19 -6.60
N ALA A 534 -34.55 10.54 -6.21
CA ALA A 534 -34.91 11.87 -5.71
C ALA A 534 -34.92 11.88 -4.18
N ALA A 535 -34.74 13.06 -3.57
CA ALA A 535 -34.65 13.24 -2.11
C ALA A 535 -35.86 12.71 -1.31
N ALA A 536 -37.05 12.65 -1.92
CA ALA A 536 -38.28 12.18 -1.27
C ALA A 536 -38.46 10.64 -1.31
N GLY A 537 -37.45 9.88 -1.75
CA GLY A 537 -37.51 8.41 -1.90
C GLY A 537 -37.18 7.60 -0.64
N PRO A 538 -37.15 6.25 -0.75
CA PRO A 538 -36.61 5.38 0.30
C PRO A 538 -35.07 5.48 0.39
N PRO A 539 -34.45 5.11 1.53
CA PRO A 539 -33.00 5.10 1.68
C PRO A 539 -32.28 4.29 0.60
N VAL A 540 -31.19 4.84 0.07
CA VAL A 540 -30.36 4.18 -0.95
C VAL A 540 -28.94 3.90 -0.44
N PHE A 541 -28.23 3.03 -1.13
CA PHE A 541 -26.77 2.99 -1.05
C PHE A 541 -26.16 3.81 -2.17
N ALA A 542 -25.24 4.72 -1.86
CA ALA A 542 -24.53 5.51 -2.87
C ALA A 542 -23.01 5.40 -2.68
N ALA A 543 -22.28 5.28 -3.77
CA ALA A 543 -20.83 5.40 -3.80
C ALA A 543 -20.46 6.35 -4.94
N LEU A 544 -20.04 7.57 -4.58
CA LEU A 544 -19.88 8.69 -5.49
C LEU A 544 -18.44 9.21 -5.50
N VAL A 545 -18.00 9.72 -6.65
CA VAL A 545 -16.75 10.50 -6.73
C VAL A 545 -16.99 11.85 -6.05
N ARG A 546 -18.00 12.59 -6.49
CA ARG A 546 -18.45 13.83 -5.86
C ARG A 546 -19.80 13.58 -5.19
N GLY A 547 -19.97 14.07 -3.98
CA GLY A 547 -21.24 14.03 -3.26
C GLY A 547 -22.21 15.08 -3.81
N ASP A 548 -22.50 15.05 -5.10
CA ASP A 548 -23.26 16.03 -5.88
C ASP A 548 -24.72 15.58 -6.15
N LEU A 549 -25.16 14.52 -5.48
CA LEU A 549 -26.51 13.97 -5.59
C LEU A 549 -27.28 14.21 -4.28
N GLU A 550 -28.49 14.75 -4.38
CA GLU A 550 -29.42 14.80 -3.26
C GLU A 550 -29.97 13.40 -2.97
N LEU A 551 -29.64 12.86 -1.81
CA LEU A 551 -30.01 11.51 -1.41
C LEU A 551 -31.18 11.51 -0.43
N PRO A 552 -32.06 10.49 -0.47
CA PRO A 552 -33.06 10.26 0.55
C PRO A 552 -32.53 10.21 1.98
N ALA A 553 -33.34 10.65 2.95
CA ALA A 553 -33.00 10.56 4.36
C ALA A 553 -32.71 9.11 4.77
N GLY A 554 -31.66 8.90 5.58
CA GLY A 554 -31.23 7.56 6.01
C GLY A 554 -30.40 6.77 4.99
N SER A 555 -30.09 7.35 3.83
CA SER A 555 -29.21 6.72 2.84
C SER A 555 -27.79 6.52 3.38
N VAL A 556 -27.12 5.47 2.92
CA VAL A 556 -25.72 5.18 3.22
C VAL A 556 -24.88 5.61 2.03
N CYS A 557 -24.04 6.65 2.20
CA CYS A 557 -23.26 7.20 1.11
C CYS A 557 -21.76 7.17 1.40
N TYR A 558 -20.95 6.62 0.49
CA TYR A 558 -19.53 6.96 0.39
C TYR A 558 -19.37 8.05 -0.67
N ALA A 559 -18.68 9.14 -0.36
CA ALA A 559 -18.30 10.17 -1.32
C ALA A 559 -16.84 10.53 -1.14
N LEU A 560 -16.04 10.51 -2.22
CA LEU A 560 -14.64 10.91 -2.17
C LEU A 560 -14.51 12.41 -1.88
N PHE A 561 -15.19 13.25 -2.67
CA PHE A 561 -15.32 14.69 -2.46
C PHE A 561 -16.66 15.01 -1.79
N ARG A 562 -16.61 15.62 -0.61
CA ARG A 562 -17.79 15.91 0.22
C ARG A 562 -18.37 17.28 -0.14
N GLU A 563 -19.27 17.31 -1.11
CA GLU A 563 -19.93 18.54 -1.57
C GLU A 563 -21.29 18.73 -0.87
N GLN A 564 -22.37 18.19 -1.44
CA GLN A 564 -23.73 18.36 -0.95
C GLN A 564 -24.14 17.27 0.06
N VAL A 565 -23.54 16.09 -0.01
CA VAL A 565 -23.91 14.97 0.88
C VAL A 565 -23.38 15.19 2.31
N ILE A 566 -24.32 15.37 3.24
CA ILE A 566 -24.06 15.49 4.68
C ILE A 566 -23.80 14.08 5.25
N ALA A 567 -22.62 13.89 5.85
CA ALA A 567 -22.18 12.69 6.59
C ALA A 567 -21.98 11.38 5.79
N PRO A 568 -21.09 11.33 4.78
CA PRO A 568 -20.74 10.08 4.13
C PRO A 568 -19.98 9.14 5.08
N ILE A 569 -20.23 7.83 4.93
CA ILE A 569 -19.43 6.77 5.56
C ILE A 569 -18.00 6.80 5.02
N ALA A 570 -17.05 6.34 5.84
CA ALA A 570 -15.67 6.17 5.42
C ALA A 570 -15.51 4.89 4.58
N ALA A 571 -14.45 4.82 3.78
CA ALA A 571 -14.11 3.61 3.04
C ALA A 571 -13.88 2.40 3.97
N SER A 572 -13.44 2.63 5.21
CA SER A 572 -13.30 1.59 6.23
C SER A 572 -14.61 0.93 6.63
N ASP A 573 -15.74 1.66 6.53
CA ASP A 573 -17.05 1.13 6.88
C ASP A 573 -17.52 0.09 5.84
N LEU A 574 -17.11 0.26 4.58
CA LEU A 574 -17.31 -0.73 3.51
C LEU A 574 -16.38 -1.95 3.62
N LEU A 575 -15.25 -1.82 4.33
CA LEU A 575 -14.33 -2.93 4.57
C LEU A 575 -14.76 -3.86 5.71
N SER A 576 -15.66 -3.38 6.58
CA SER A 576 -16.11 -4.07 7.80
C SER A 576 -16.92 -5.34 7.54
#